data_AF-A0A3D6BUF6-F1
#
_entry.id   AF-A0A3D6BUF6-F1
#
_cell.length_a   1.000
_cell.length_b   1.000
_cell.length_c   1.000
_cell.angle_alpha   90.00
_cell.angle_beta   90.00
_cell.angle_gamma   90.00
#
_symmetry.space_group_name_H-M   'P 1'
#
loop_
_entity.id
_entity.type
_entity.pdbx_description
1 polymer ?
#
loop_
_entity_poly.entity_id
_entity_poly.type
_entity_poly.pdbx_seq_one_letter_code
_entity_poly.pdbx_strand_id
1 'polypeptide(L)'
;FSAFWRRVALENKLDPEGAGYIGEKFNAFLPNALGIKPMIQYLVENPDMLWINMVIFTIVEGIVGLFIMFGLFTPLMSIGVFGLAMGILLGSGWIGTTCLDEWQIGILGIATGFVLFLTGSGKYSLDNYLIKTNVSISRKKWFAWLGSGVIPIKDSIFPRVVLIGSIFILGMTLMTNQVCHGGVWGTLHNKSVKPKLEITEGKIENSTLSFDVFRTEGVDVYGSWVIAI
;
A
#
# COMPACT_ATOMS: atom_id res chain seq x y z
N PHE A 1 -9.04 -5.84 5.18
CA PHE A 1 -10.28 -5.85 6.00
C PHE A 1 -10.29 -4.83 7.13
N SER A 2 -9.33 -4.83 8.08
CA SER A 2 -9.36 -3.89 9.22
C SER A 2 -9.50 -2.41 8.80
N ALA A 3 -8.77 -1.99 7.77
CA ALA A 3 -8.88 -0.64 7.21
C ALA A 3 -10.29 -0.32 6.69
N PHE A 4 -10.89 -1.24 5.91
CA PHE A 4 -12.29 -1.12 5.46
C PHE A 4 -13.26 -0.96 6.62
N TRP A 5 -13.18 -1.85 7.63
CA TRP A 5 -14.07 -1.80 8.79
C TRP A 5 -13.95 -0.46 9.54
N ARG A 6 -12.73 0.04 9.72
CA ARG A 6 -12.50 1.33 10.39
C ARG A 6 -13.11 2.50 9.62
N ARG A 7 -12.97 2.53 8.29
CA ARG A 7 -13.40 3.65 7.44
C ARG A 7 -14.90 3.69 7.16
N VAL A 8 -15.58 2.55 7.30
CA VAL A 8 -17.01 2.42 6.98
C VAL A 8 -17.86 2.28 8.24
N ALA A 9 -17.44 1.47 9.21
CA ALA A 9 -18.26 1.12 10.36
C ALA A 9 -17.93 1.91 11.64
N LEU A 10 -16.67 2.33 11.84
CA LEU A 10 -16.24 2.99 13.08
C LEU A 10 -16.20 4.52 12.93
N GLU A 11 -15.45 5.01 11.94
CA GLU A 11 -15.31 6.43 11.67
C GLU A 11 -15.47 6.64 10.17
N ASN A 12 -16.36 7.55 9.75
CA ASN A 12 -16.57 7.85 8.34
C ASN A 12 -15.38 8.66 7.77
N LYS A 13 -14.28 7.97 7.49
CA LYS A 13 -13.02 8.54 6.96
C LYS A 13 -13.04 8.73 5.44
N LEU A 14 -14.16 8.41 4.80
CA LEU A 14 -14.38 8.60 3.37
C LEU A 14 -15.15 9.88 3.07
N ASP A 15 -15.60 10.62 4.07
CA ASP A 15 -16.22 11.93 3.89
C ASP A 15 -15.15 13.00 3.55
N PRO A 16 -15.18 13.63 2.36
CA PRO A 16 -14.25 14.70 2.00
C PRO A 16 -14.35 15.92 2.93
N GLU A 17 -15.53 16.18 3.50
CA GLU A 17 -15.77 17.33 4.38
C GLU A 17 -15.51 16.99 5.86
N GLY A 18 -15.34 15.70 6.16
CA GLY A 18 -15.13 15.19 7.51
C GLY A 18 -13.68 15.34 7.99
N ALA A 19 -13.52 15.59 9.29
CA ALA A 19 -12.19 15.67 9.89
C ALA A 19 -11.41 14.35 9.76
N GLY A 20 -10.22 14.42 9.18
CA GLY A 20 -9.35 13.27 8.95
C GLY A 20 -9.74 12.44 7.73
N TYR A 21 -10.28 13.08 6.69
CA TYR A 21 -10.47 12.47 5.37
C TYR A 21 -9.18 11.78 4.89
N ILE A 22 -9.30 10.51 4.48
CA ILE A 22 -8.11 9.73 4.13
C ILE A 22 -7.38 10.26 2.89
N GLY A 23 -8.08 10.95 1.98
CA GLY A 23 -7.46 11.50 0.78
C GLY A 23 -6.41 12.57 1.07
N GLU A 24 -6.50 13.28 2.20
CA GLU A 24 -5.48 14.26 2.61
C GLU A 24 -4.10 13.61 2.78
N LYS A 25 -4.05 12.31 3.10
CA LYS A 25 -2.78 11.58 3.22
C LYS A 25 -2.02 11.47 1.90
N PHE A 26 -2.69 11.61 0.74
CA PHE A 26 -2.02 11.56 -0.56
C PHE A 26 -1.06 12.74 -0.76
N ASN A 27 -1.32 13.88 -0.10
CA ASN A 27 -0.38 15.00 -0.07
C ASN A 27 0.95 14.59 0.56
N ALA A 28 0.88 13.83 1.66
CA ALA A 28 2.07 13.31 2.32
C ALA A 28 2.77 12.21 1.50
N PHE A 29 2.08 11.52 0.59
CA PHE A 29 2.68 10.46 -0.23
C PHE A 29 3.51 11.03 -1.39
N LEU A 30 3.10 12.18 -1.93
CA LEU A 30 3.61 12.75 -3.18
C LEU A 30 5.14 13.01 -3.24
N PRO A 31 5.80 13.60 -2.22
CA PRO A 31 7.18 14.07 -2.37
C PRO A 31 8.19 13.02 -2.85
N ASN A 32 8.17 11.84 -2.23
CA ASN A 32 9.14 10.76 -2.49
C ASN A 32 8.49 9.44 -2.93
N ALA A 33 7.28 9.51 -3.52
CA ALA A 33 6.66 8.33 -4.13
C ALA A 33 7.54 7.75 -5.26
N LEU A 34 7.66 6.43 -5.29
CA LEU A 34 8.49 5.70 -6.24
C LEU A 34 7.68 5.30 -7.46
N GLY A 35 7.98 5.89 -8.62
CA GLY A 35 7.40 5.51 -9.91
C GLY A 35 5.92 5.92 -10.14
N ILE A 36 5.18 6.25 -9.08
CA ILE A 36 3.75 6.61 -9.15
C ILE A 36 3.46 8.08 -8.85
N LYS A 37 4.49 8.92 -8.76
CA LYS A 37 4.38 10.36 -8.43
C LYS A 37 3.40 11.13 -9.35
N PRO A 38 3.44 11.00 -10.69
CA PRO A 38 2.50 11.71 -11.57
C PRO A 38 1.04 11.31 -11.34
N MET A 39 0.81 10.03 -11.02
CA MET A 39 -0.53 9.53 -10.72
C MET A 39 -1.06 10.11 -9.40
N ILE A 40 -0.23 10.15 -8.36
CA ILE A 40 -0.61 10.77 -7.07
C ILE A 40 -0.88 12.26 -7.26
N GLN A 41 -0.04 12.96 -8.02
CA GLN A 41 -0.22 14.38 -8.31
C GLN A 41 -1.57 14.64 -8.99
N TYR A 42 -1.90 13.87 -10.04
CA TYR A 42 -3.18 13.97 -10.72
C TYR A 42 -4.37 13.76 -9.77
N LEU A 43 -4.29 12.80 -8.85
CA LEU A 43 -5.36 12.56 -7.87
C LEU A 43 -5.49 13.72 -6.88
N VAL A 44 -4.38 14.26 -6.38
CA VAL A 44 -4.38 15.41 -5.46
C VAL A 44 -4.97 16.66 -6.14
N GLU A 45 -4.65 16.89 -7.42
CA GLU A 45 -5.19 18.00 -8.21
C GLU A 45 -6.67 17.81 -8.61
N ASN A 46 -7.21 16.59 -8.52
CA ASN A 46 -8.58 16.26 -8.88
C ASN A 46 -9.31 15.55 -7.72
N PRO A 47 -9.83 16.31 -6.72
CA PRO A 47 -10.42 15.74 -5.50
C PRO A 47 -11.56 14.75 -5.72
N ASP A 48 -12.43 15.00 -6.70
CA ASP A 48 -13.53 14.08 -7.04
C ASP A 48 -13.00 12.70 -7.48
N MET A 49 -11.95 12.71 -8.30
CA MET A 49 -11.30 11.48 -8.76
C MET A 49 -10.56 10.78 -7.62
N LEU A 50 -9.90 11.52 -6.74
CA LEU A 50 -9.28 10.95 -5.55
C LEU A 50 -10.31 10.25 -4.67
N TRP A 51 -11.47 10.87 -4.43
CA TRP A 51 -12.53 10.28 -3.64
C TRP A 51 -13.05 8.97 -4.24
N ILE A 52 -13.34 8.96 -5.55
CA ILE A 52 -13.79 7.74 -6.25
C ILE A 52 -12.75 6.62 -6.08
N ASN A 53 -11.46 6.94 -6.27
CA ASN A 53 -10.39 5.96 -6.11
C ASN A 53 -10.27 5.46 -4.66
N MET A 54 -10.49 6.32 -3.65
CA MET A 54 -10.47 5.93 -2.24
C MET A 54 -11.63 5.00 -1.86
N VAL A 55 -12.81 5.25 -2.42
CA VAL A 55 -13.96 4.36 -2.25
C VAL A 55 -13.68 3.00 -2.89
N ILE A 56 -13.21 2.99 -4.15
CA ILE A 56 -12.85 1.74 -4.85
C ILE A 56 -11.79 0.97 -4.07
N PHE A 57 -10.70 1.63 -3.66
CA PHE A 57 -9.62 1.02 -2.90
C PHE A 57 -10.13 0.41 -1.60
N THR A 58 -10.99 1.14 -0.87
CA THR A 58 -11.57 0.66 0.39
C THR A 58 -12.46 -0.57 0.17
N ILE A 59 -13.30 -0.58 -0.88
CA ILE A 59 -14.12 -1.75 -1.24
C ILE A 59 -13.23 -2.94 -1.58
N VAL A 60 -12.20 -2.75 -2.40
CA VAL A 60 -11.26 -3.81 -2.79
C VAL A 60 -10.52 -4.37 -1.57
N GLU A 61 -10.02 -3.52 -0.67
CA GLU A 61 -9.40 -3.95 0.60
C GLU A 61 -10.36 -4.73 1.51
N GLY A 62 -11.64 -4.37 1.48
CA GLY A 62 -12.72 -5.07 2.17
C GLY A 62 -12.92 -6.47 1.60
N ILE A 63 -13.15 -6.58 0.30
CA ILE A 63 -13.37 -7.85 -0.41
C ILE A 63 -12.17 -8.77 -0.29
N VAL A 64 -10.98 -8.29 -0.67
CA VAL A 64 -9.73 -9.06 -0.63
C VAL A 64 -9.45 -9.58 0.78
N GLY A 65 -9.56 -8.69 1.78
CA GLY A 65 -9.33 -9.07 3.16
C GLY A 65 -10.34 -10.09 3.68
N LEU A 66 -11.63 -9.90 3.36
CA LEU A 66 -12.70 -10.81 3.80
C LEU A 66 -12.55 -12.20 3.16
N PHE A 67 -12.26 -12.24 1.86
CA PHE A 67 -12.14 -13.50 1.13
C PHE A 67 -10.88 -14.26 1.55
N ILE A 68 -9.79 -13.58 1.91
CA ILE A 68 -8.63 -14.25 2.51
C ILE A 68 -8.96 -14.83 3.88
N MET A 69 -9.69 -14.11 4.74
CA MET A 69 -10.10 -14.64 6.06
C MET A 69 -10.92 -15.93 5.92
N PHE A 70 -11.77 -16.00 4.90
CA PHE A 70 -12.56 -17.20 4.59
C PHE A 70 -11.80 -18.25 3.75
N GLY A 71 -10.64 -17.92 3.20
CA GLY A 71 -9.93 -18.78 2.25
C GLY A 71 -10.75 -19.05 0.98
N LEU A 72 -11.37 -18.02 0.43
CA LEU A 72 -12.15 -18.05 -0.80
C LEU A 72 -11.36 -17.39 -1.94
N PHE A 73 -11.22 -18.07 -3.08
CA PHE A 73 -10.40 -17.67 -4.23
C PHE A 73 -8.98 -17.22 -3.83
N THR A 74 -8.30 -18.01 -3.00
CA THR A 74 -7.07 -17.56 -2.33
C THR A 74 -5.98 -17.07 -3.28
N PRO A 75 -5.65 -17.73 -4.40
CA PRO A 75 -4.67 -17.20 -5.34
C PRO A 75 -5.09 -15.88 -6.01
N LEU A 76 -6.36 -15.73 -6.41
CA LEU A 76 -6.86 -14.47 -6.94
C LEU A 76 -6.77 -13.35 -5.89
N MET A 77 -7.18 -13.62 -4.65
CA MET A 77 -7.08 -12.63 -3.57
C MET A 77 -5.64 -12.31 -3.23
N SER A 78 -4.71 -13.25 -3.41
CA SER A 78 -3.27 -13.04 -3.21
C SER A 78 -2.69 -12.06 -4.22
N ILE A 79 -3.16 -12.07 -5.47
CA ILE A 79 -2.86 -11.03 -6.47
C ILE A 79 -3.39 -9.67 -5.99
N GLY A 80 -4.59 -9.65 -5.41
CA GLY A 80 -5.16 -8.45 -4.78
C GLY A 80 -4.28 -7.92 -3.65
N VAL A 81 -3.83 -8.77 -2.73
CA VAL A 81 -2.89 -8.39 -1.65
C VAL A 81 -1.59 -7.85 -2.21
N PHE A 82 -1.03 -8.52 -3.22
CA PHE A 82 0.20 -8.06 -3.87
C PHE A 82 0.03 -6.65 -4.45
N GLY A 83 -1.06 -6.39 -5.18
CA GLY A 83 -1.35 -5.08 -5.76
C GLY A 83 -1.55 -3.98 -4.71
N LEU A 84 -2.33 -4.26 -3.67
CA LEU A 84 -2.57 -3.32 -2.56
C LEU A 84 -1.27 -3.00 -1.81
N ALA A 85 -0.45 -4.02 -1.52
CA ALA A 85 0.82 -3.88 -0.84
C ALA A 85 1.86 -3.11 -1.68
N MET A 86 1.91 -3.38 -2.99
CA MET A 86 2.72 -2.60 -3.93
C MET A 86 2.30 -1.13 -3.97
N GLY A 87 1.00 -0.83 -3.98
CA GLY A 87 0.50 0.54 -3.96
C GLY A 87 0.98 1.33 -2.73
N ILE A 88 0.88 0.71 -1.55
CA ILE A 88 1.37 1.31 -0.30
C ILE A 88 2.90 1.46 -0.33
N LEU A 89 3.63 0.42 -0.76
CA LEU A 89 5.10 0.46 -0.82
C LEU A 89 5.61 1.58 -1.73
N LEU A 90 5.02 1.71 -2.92
CA LEU A 90 5.43 2.71 -3.91
C LEU A 90 4.99 4.13 -3.53
N GLY A 91 3.83 4.30 -2.89
CA GLY A 91 3.33 5.62 -2.50
C GLY A 91 3.95 6.12 -1.21
N SER A 92 3.84 5.33 -0.15
CA SER A 92 4.14 5.74 1.23
C SER A 92 5.28 4.94 1.87
N GLY A 93 5.97 4.04 1.16
CA GLY A 93 7.07 3.24 1.73
C GLY A 93 8.27 4.05 2.23
N TRP A 94 8.36 5.33 1.91
CA TRP A 94 9.37 6.25 2.45
C TRP A 94 8.91 6.95 3.74
N ILE A 95 7.63 6.85 4.07
CA ILE A 95 7.01 7.39 5.27
C ILE A 95 7.22 6.38 6.40
N GLY A 96 7.47 6.88 7.61
CA GLY A 96 7.71 6.06 8.79
C GLY A 96 8.71 6.74 9.72
N THR A 97 8.20 7.39 10.77
CA THR A 97 9.01 8.27 11.63
C THR A 97 10.07 7.54 12.46
N THR A 98 9.97 6.22 12.61
CA THR A 98 10.97 5.38 13.33
C THR A 98 10.84 3.89 13.02
N CYS A 99 9.63 3.40 12.74
CA CYS A 99 9.32 1.96 12.68
C CYS A 99 9.24 1.38 11.25
N LEU A 100 9.37 2.23 10.22
CA LEU A 100 9.25 1.84 8.81
C LEU A 100 7.89 1.15 8.50
N ASP A 101 6.82 1.57 9.17
CA ASP A 101 5.54 0.86 9.19
C ASP A 101 4.97 0.62 7.78
N GLU A 102 4.89 1.66 6.95
CA GLU A 102 4.35 1.56 5.59
C GLU A 102 5.22 0.67 4.68
N TRP A 103 6.55 0.76 4.83
CA TRP A 103 7.48 -0.09 4.09
C TRP A 103 7.36 -1.56 4.51
N GLN A 104 7.31 -1.82 5.82
CA GLN A 104 7.17 -3.16 6.38
C GLN A 104 5.85 -3.81 5.94
N ILE A 105 4.75 -3.08 6.01
CA ILE A 105 3.44 -3.55 5.53
C ILE A 105 3.50 -3.86 4.03
N GLY A 106 4.13 -3.00 3.23
CA GLY A 106 4.32 -3.21 1.79
C GLY A 106 5.08 -4.50 1.48
N ILE A 107 6.29 -4.66 2.03
CA ILE A 107 7.13 -5.85 1.77
C ILE A 107 6.50 -7.12 2.33
N LEU A 108 5.95 -7.08 3.55
CA LEU A 108 5.29 -8.24 4.14
C LEU A 108 4.07 -8.65 3.33
N GLY A 109 3.28 -7.69 2.85
CA GLY A 109 2.13 -7.95 1.99
C GLY A 109 2.52 -8.58 0.66
N ILE A 110 3.57 -8.09 0.01
CA ILE A 110 4.12 -8.66 -1.22
C ILE A 110 4.59 -10.10 -1.02
N ALA A 111 5.40 -10.35 0.02
CA ALA A 111 5.93 -11.67 0.33
C ALA A 111 4.80 -12.66 0.69
N THR A 112 3.85 -12.22 1.54
CA THR A 112 2.70 -13.03 1.94
C THR A 112 1.80 -13.33 0.76
N GLY A 113 1.50 -12.34 -0.09
CA GLY A 113 0.73 -12.52 -1.32
C GLY A 113 1.41 -13.52 -2.26
N PHE A 114 2.73 -13.44 -2.44
CA PHE A 114 3.46 -14.41 -3.26
C PHE A 114 3.38 -15.84 -2.70
N VAL A 115 3.57 -16.01 -1.38
CA VAL A 115 3.46 -17.33 -0.73
C VAL A 115 2.04 -17.88 -0.87
N LEU A 116 1.01 -17.09 -0.55
CA LEU A 116 -0.39 -17.52 -0.63
C LEU A 116 -0.81 -17.84 -2.07
N PHE A 117 -0.28 -17.12 -3.06
CA PHE A 117 -0.50 -17.42 -4.48
C PHE A 117 0.06 -18.80 -4.85
N LEU A 118 1.25 -19.14 -4.36
CA LEU A 118 1.91 -20.42 -4.65
C LEU A 118 1.31 -21.60 -3.86
N THR A 119 0.93 -21.38 -2.60
CA THR A 119 0.43 -22.45 -1.72
C THR A 119 -1.07 -22.67 -1.84
N GLY A 120 -1.83 -21.65 -2.28
CA GLY A 120 -3.28 -21.66 -2.22
C GLY A 120 -3.83 -21.74 -0.80
N SER A 121 -5.08 -22.14 -0.66
CA SER A 121 -5.78 -22.28 0.63
C SER A 121 -5.53 -23.63 1.33
N GLY A 122 -5.68 -23.65 2.65
CA GLY A 122 -5.49 -24.84 3.49
C GLY A 122 -6.74 -25.70 3.72
N LYS A 123 -6.66 -26.63 4.69
CA LYS A 123 -7.72 -27.61 5.00
C LYS A 123 -9.06 -26.98 5.41
N TYR A 124 -9.03 -25.88 6.16
CA TYR A 124 -10.21 -25.20 6.72
C TYR A 124 -10.61 -23.94 5.93
N SER A 125 -10.45 -23.97 4.61
CA SER A 125 -10.84 -22.88 3.72
C SER A 125 -12.17 -23.18 3.01
N LEU A 126 -12.87 -22.13 2.59
CA LEU A 126 -14.03 -22.28 1.73
C LEU A 126 -13.65 -22.87 0.36
N ASP A 127 -12.49 -22.55 -0.19
CA ASP A 127 -12.00 -23.15 -1.43
C ASP A 127 -11.89 -24.68 -1.33
N ASN A 128 -11.30 -25.20 -0.25
CA ASN A 128 -11.19 -26.64 -0.05
C ASN A 128 -12.57 -27.28 0.19
N TYR A 129 -13.48 -26.58 0.86
CA TYR A 129 -14.86 -27.03 1.01
C TYR A 129 -15.58 -27.12 -0.36
N LEU A 130 -15.42 -26.15 -1.25
CA LEU A 130 -15.99 -26.14 -2.61
C LEU A 130 -15.41 -27.25 -3.50
N ILE A 131 -14.13 -27.58 -3.32
CA ILE A 131 -13.48 -28.70 -4.01
C ILE A 131 -14.07 -30.03 -3.51
N LYS A 132 -14.18 -30.23 -2.20
CA LYS A 132 -14.70 -31.47 -1.60
C LYS A 132 -16.17 -31.73 -1.89
N THR A 133 -16.99 -30.68 -1.89
CA THR A 133 -18.42 -30.77 -2.20
C THR A 133 -18.69 -30.89 -3.71
N ASN A 134 -17.65 -30.90 -4.54
CA ASN A 134 -17.72 -31.09 -6.01
C ASN A 134 -18.68 -30.12 -6.71
N VAL A 135 -18.72 -28.87 -6.25
CA VAL A 135 -19.56 -27.81 -6.82
C VAL A 135 -19.16 -27.53 -8.27
N SER A 136 -20.11 -27.19 -9.14
CA SER A 136 -19.85 -26.97 -10.58
C SER A 136 -18.73 -25.96 -10.88
N ILE A 137 -18.51 -24.98 -9.99
CA ILE A 137 -17.47 -23.95 -10.10
C ILE A 137 -16.07 -24.55 -9.92
N SER A 138 -15.89 -25.50 -8.99
CA SER A 138 -14.57 -26.09 -8.69
C SER A 138 -14.08 -27.06 -9.76
N ARG A 139 -14.96 -27.52 -10.66
CA ARG A 139 -14.60 -28.36 -11.81
C ARG A 139 -13.99 -27.59 -12.99
N LYS A 140 -14.09 -26.25 -13.01
CA LYS A 140 -13.61 -25.45 -14.12
C LYS A 140 -12.10 -25.26 -14.05
N LYS A 141 -11.41 -25.34 -15.19
CA LYS A 141 -9.94 -25.18 -15.27
C LYS A 141 -9.43 -23.85 -14.71
N TRP A 142 -10.21 -22.77 -14.82
CA TRP A 142 -9.84 -21.46 -14.26
C TRP A 142 -9.83 -21.47 -12.73
N PHE A 143 -10.62 -22.33 -12.08
CA PHE A 143 -10.66 -22.46 -10.63
C PHE A 143 -9.34 -23.04 -10.08
N ALA A 144 -8.63 -23.84 -10.87
CA ALA A 144 -7.29 -24.31 -10.51
C ALA A 144 -6.22 -23.20 -10.51
N TRP A 145 -6.48 -22.08 -11.19
CA TRP A 145 -5.57 -20.91 -11.24
C TRP A 145 -5.99 -19.80 -10.28
N LEU A 146 -7.30 -19.54 -10.16
CA LEU A 146 -7.83 -18.41 -9.37
C LEU A 146 -8.35 -18.83 -8.00
N GLY A 147 -8.73 -20.10 -7.83
CA GLY A 147 -9.03 -20.74 -6.55
C GLY A 147 -7.89 -21.64 -6.12
N SER A 148 -8.11 -22.46 -5.10
CA SER A 148 -7.03 -23.23 -4.45
C SER A 148 -6.84 -24.65 -4.97
N GLY A 149 -6.96 -24.84 -6.29
CA GLY A 149 -6.62 -26.11 -6.92
C GLY A 149 -5.11 -26.33 -6.99
N VAL A 150 -4.69 -27.56 -7.34
CA VAL A 150 -3.29 -27.83 -7.67
C VAL A 150 -2.93 -26.95 -8.87
N ILE A 151 -2.04 -25.99 -8.67
CA ILE A 151 -1.58 -25.11 -9.73
C ILE A 151 -0.93 -26.03 -10.79
N PRO A 152 -1.31 -25.94 -12.08
CA PRO A 152 -0.81 -26.84 -13.12
C PRO A 152 0.62 -26.47 -13.56
N ILE A 153 1.52 -26.25 -12.61
CA ILE A 153 2.95 -26.05 -12.84
C ILE A 153 3.63 -27.41 -12.71
N LYS A 154 4.53 -27.73 -13.65
CA LYS A 154 5.32 -28.96 -13.56
C LYS A 154 6.22 -28.91 -12.32
N ASP A 155 6.29 -30.02 -11.58
CA ASP A 155 7.12 -30.14 -10.37
C ASP A 155 8.60 -29.81 -10.60
N SER A 156 9.10 -29.97 -11.83
CA SER A 156 10.48 -29.61 -12.20
C SER A 156 10.72 -28.10 -12.37
N ILE A 157 9.67 -27.32 -12.64
CA ILE A 157 9.73 -25.87 -12.87
C ILE A 157 9.35 -25.11 -11.59
N PHE A 158 8.49 -25.69 -10.76
CA PHE A 158 7.98 -25.06 -9.54
C PHE A 158 9.08 -24.52 -8.61
N PRO A 159 10.14 -25.27 -8.25
CA PRO A 159 11.21 -24.75 -7.40
C PRO A 159 11.95 -23.55 -8.02
N ARG A 160 12.09 -23.50 -9.36
CA ARG A 160 12.73 -22.37 -10.04
C ARG A 160 11.85 -21.12 -9.97
N VAL A 161 10.55 -21.25 -10.13
CA VAL A 161 9.60 -20.13 -10.00
C VAL A 161 9.64 -19.56 -8.59
N VAL A 162 9.62 -20.44 -7.58
CA VAL A 162 9.76 -20.04 -6.18
C VAL A 162 11.08 -19.29 -5.97
N LEU A 163 12.20 -19.86 -6.41
CA LEU A 163 13.52 -19.24 -6.24
C LEU A 163 13.63 -17.88 -6.92
N ILE A 164 13.19 -17.76 -8.17
CA ILE A 164 13.22 -16.50 -8.94
C ILE A 164 12.34 -15.45 -8.25
N GLY A 165 11.12 -15.82 -7.84
CA GLY A 165 10.22 -14.90 -7.13
C GLY A 165 10.78 -14.46 -5.78
N SER A 166 11.37 -15.38 -5.00
CA SER A 166 12.02 -15.06 -3.72
C SER A 166 13.22 -14.13 -3.89
N ILE A 167 14.09 -14.38 -4.88
CA ILE A 167 15.23 -13.49 -5.19
C ILE A 167 14.72 -12.11 -5.63
N PHE A 168 13.67 -12.05 -6.44
CA PHE A 168 13.06 -10.79 -6.86
C PHE A 168 12.50 -9.99 -5.68
N ILE A 169 11.73 -10.64 -4.79
CA ILE A 169 11.18 -10.00 -3.59
C ILE A 169 12.30 -9.54 -2.65
N LEU A 170 13.35 -10.33 -2.49
CA LEU A 170 14.54 -9.94 -1.73
C LEU A 170 15.21 -8.71 -2.33
N GLY A 171 15.43 -8.71 -3.65
CA GLY A 171 16.01 -7.58 -4.36
C GLY A 171 15.17 -6.31 -4.22
N MET A 172 13.84 -6.43 -4.38
CA MET A 172 12.91 -5.32 -4.17
C MET A 172 12.93 -4.81 -2.74
N THR A 173 12.99 -5.71 -1.75
CA THR A 173 13.10 -5.36 -0.33
C THR A 173 14.35 -4.54 -0.07
N LEU A 174 15.52 -5.02 -0.50
CA LEU A 174 16.78 -4.32 -0.31
C LEU A 174 16.82 -2.99 -1.06
N MET A 175 16.37 -2.98 -2.32
CA MET A 175 16.34 -1.76 -3.14
C MET A 175 15.45 -0.69 -2.52
N THR A 176 14.21 -1.03 -2.17
CA THR A 176 13.27 -0.05 -1.60
C THR A 176 13.72 0.42 -0.22
N ASN A 177 14.31 -0.44 0.61
CA ASN A 177 14.90 -0.02 1.88
C ASN A 177 16.05 0.98 1.67
N GLN A 178 16.91 0.73 0.69
CA GLN A 178 18.00 1.65 0.36
C GLN A 178 17.48 2.99 -0.17
N VAL A 179 16.53 2.97 -1.10
CA VAL A 179 15.99 4.20 -1.72
C VAL A 179 15.17 5.03 -0.74
N CYS A 180 14.35 4.37 0.08
CA CYS A 180 13.44 5.05 1.01
C CYS A 180 14.15 5.53 2.28
N HIS A 181 15.11 4.74 2.81
CA HIS A 181 15.67 4.94 4.15
C HIS A 181 17.20 4.97 4.22
N GLY A 182 17.90 4.57 3.14
CA GLY A 182 19.36 4.38 3.18
C GLY A 182 19.77 3.20 4.07
N GLY A 183 18.87 2.22 4.24
CA GLY A 183 18.97 1.20 5.28
C GLY A 183 19.86 -0.02 4.96
N VAL A 184 20.49 -0.09 3.80
CA VAL A 184 21.37 -1.21 3.42
C VAL A 184 22.84 -0.80 3.48
N TRP A 185 23.18 0.34 2.88
CA TRP A 185 24.54 0.91 2.89
C TRP A 185 24.51 2.43 3.01
N GLY A 186 25.53 2.98 3.69
CA GLY A 186 25.67 4.42 3.93
C GLY A 186 25.04 4.87 5.24
N THR A 187 24.74 6.17 5.34
CA THR A 187 24.12 6.76 6.52
C THR A 187 22.60 6.66 6.43
N LEU A 188 21.98 6.11 7.46
CA LEU A 188 20.53 6.10 7.60
C LEU A 188 20.00 7.54 7.58
N HIS A 189 19.04 7.84 6.70
CA HIS A 189 18.35 9.12 6.68
C HIS A 189 16.91 8.97 7.15
N ASN A 190 16.47 9.89 7.98
CA ASN A 190 15.07 9.98 8.39
C ASN A 190 14.55 11.35 7.97
N LYS A 191 13.72 11.33 6.91
CA LYS A 191 13.12 12.53 6.31
C LYS A 191 12.17 13.28 7.26
N SER A 192 11.83 12.69 8.41
CA SER A 192 10.98 13.31 9.42
C SER A 192 11.75 14.08 10.49
N VAL A 193 13.06 13.83 10.68
CA VAL A 193 13.85 14.43 11.77
C VAL A 193 14.26 15.88 11.49
N LYS A 194 14.62 16.19 10.24
CA LYS A 194 14.98 17.55 9.83
C LYS A 194 14.00 18.01 8.76
N PRO A 195 12.99 18.85 9.09
CA PRO A 195 12.03 19.31 8.11
C PRO A 195 12.75 20.14 7.06
N LYS A 196 12.55 19.79 5.79
CA LYS A 196 12.93 20.64 4.67
C LYS A 196 11.75 21.56 4.38
N LEU A 197 11.97 22.86 4.51
CA LEU A 197 10.99 23.90 4.20
C LEU A 197 11.36 24.56 2.87
N GLU A 198 10.37 24.75 2.02
CA GLU A 198 10.48 25.53 0.79
C GLU A 198 9.56 26.75 0.91
N ILE A 199 10.09 27.90 0.53
CA ILE A 199 9.40 29.19 0.57
C ILE A 199 9.10 29.60 -0.86
N THR A 200 7.86 29.96 -1.13
CA THR A 200 7.39 30.38 -2.46
C THR A 200 6.58 31.67 -2.38
N GLU A 201 6.32 32.29 -3.53
CA GLU A 201 5.47 33.49 -3.64
C GLU A 201 5.83 34.66 -2.71
N GLY A 202 7.14 34.92 -2.52
CA GLY A 202 7.60 36.09 -1.76
C GLY A 202 7.13 37.42 -2.38
N LYS A 203 6.29 38.16 -1.66
CA LYS A 203 5.76 39.48 -2.02
C LYS A 203 6.06 40.48 -0.91
N ILE A 204 6.48 41.69 -1.27
CA ILE A 204 6.72 42.78 -0.33
C ILE A 204 5.78 43.93 -0.72
N GLU A 205 4.81 44.22 0.13
CA GLU A 205 3.88 45.36 -0.03
C GLU A 205 3.80 46.15 1.28
N ASN A 206 3.94 47.48 1.22
CA ASN A 206 3.81 48.38 2.38
C ASN A 206 4.59 47.92 3.63
N SER A 207 5.85 47.56 3.46
CA SER A 207 6.72 47.03 4.54
C SER A 207 6.25 45.71 5.16
N THR A 208 5.31 45.01 4.53
CA THR A 208 4.86 43.66 4.90
C THR A 208 5.44 42.66 3.90
N LEU A 209 6.16 41.66 4.42
CA LEU A 209 6.66 40.53 3.64
C LEU A 209 5.68 39.36 3.79
N SER A 210 5.10 38.91 2.70
CA SER A 210 4.23 37.73 2.61
C SER A 210 4.89 36.66 1.76
N PHE A 211 4.83 35.41 2.19
CA PHE A 211 5.34 34.26 1.45
C PHE A 211 4.59 33.02 1.91
N ASP A 212 4.54 32.03 1.04
CA ASP A 212 4.03 30.71 1.39
C ASP A 212 5.19 29.85 1.88
N VAL A 213 4.94 29.03 2.90
CA VAL A 213 5.91 28.06 3.42
C VAL A 213 5.29 26.68 3.35
N PHE A 214 6.00 25.75 2.70
CA PHE A 214 5.59 24.36 2.62
C PHE A 214 6.71 23.45 3.09
N ARG A 215 6.33 22.37 3.78
CA ARG A 215 7.26 21.30 4.15
C ARG A 215 7.31 20.27 3.03
N THR A 216 8.48 20.04 2.45
CA THR A 216 8.62 19.11 1.33
C THR A 216 8.88 17.67 1.76
N GLU A 217 9.28 17.43 3.01
CA GLU A 217 9.64 16.11 3.50
C GLU A 217 9.27 15.90 4.98
N GLY A 218 8.79 14.69 5.31
CA GLY A 218 8.50 14.23 6.67
C GLY A 218 7.03 14.29 7.05
N VAL A 219 6.61 13.47 8.03
CA VAL A 219 5.21 13.32 8.44
C VAL A 219 4.76 14.45 9.37
N ASP A 220 3.51 14.89 9.23
CA ASP A 220 2.86 15.99 9.96
C ASP A 220 2.73 15.83 11.49
N VAL A 221 3.20 14.73 12.07
CA VAL A 221 3.05 14.46 13.52
C VAL A 221 3.91 15.33 14.43
N TYR A 222 4.82 16.14 13.88
CA TYR A 222 5.43 17.24 14.61
C TYR A 222 4.81 18.54 14.11
N GLY A 223 3.72 18.95 14.76
CA GLY A 223 3.13 20.26 14.52
C GLY A 223 4.21 21.35 14.57
N SER A 224 4.15 22.29 13.63
CA SER A 224 4.99 23.48 13.70
C SER A 224 4.57 24.29 14.92
N TRP A 225 5.35 24.25 15.99
CA TRP A 225 5.18 25.16 17.11
C TRP A 225 5.70 26.52 16.67
N VAL A 226 4.81 27.37 16.15
CA VAL A 226 5.12 28.79 16.02
C VAL A 226 5.07 29.36 17.43
N ILE A 227 6.24 29.45 18.06
CA ILE A 227 6.39 30.19 19.30
C ILE A 227 6.40 31.66 18.90
N ALA A 228 5.36 32.40 19.29
CA ALA A 228 5.36 33.85 19.17
C ALA A 228 6.58 34.39 19.95
N ILE A 229 7.47 35.09 19.26
CA ILE A 229 8.59 35.83 19.86
C ILE A 229 8.08 37.20 20.30
#